data_AF-A0AAJ2YB95-F1
#
_entry.id   AF-A0AAJ2YB95-F1
#
_cell.length_a   1.000
_cell.length_b   1.000
_cell.length_c   1.000
_cell.angle_alpha   90.00
_cell.angle_beta   90.00
_cell.angle_gamma   90.00
#
_symmetry.space_group_name_H-M   'P 1'
#
loop_
_entity.id
_entity.type
_entity.pdbx_description
1 polymer ?
#
loop_
_entity_poly.entity_id
_entity_poly.type
_entity_poly.pdbx_seq_one_letter_code
_entity_poly.pdbx_strand_id
1 'polypeptide(L)'
;KDAVVRMNDVSGLGTGNISNAGTLSLTHASGSLGNNLSGTGTVSLLSSDTQLSGNNSGYSGLFVVDESSQLTASATENLGAASVNNSGTLVLNSATGWQLTNDVSGSGNVRKTGSGSLTVGNNAAWTGQTDIDAGTLILGKTDSPVMLASSQVNIAKDGILTGFGGVSGNVTNSGTLDLRADAP
;
A
#
# COMPACT_ATOMS: atom_id res chain seq x y z
N LYS A 1 -30.63 5.20 15.27
CA LYS A 1 -30.36 6.21 14.22
C LYS A 1 -28.85 6.36 14.19
N ASP A 2 -28.20 5.73 13.23
CA ASP A 2 -26.74 5.84 13.11
C ASP A 2 -26.44 7.12 12.34
N ALA A 3 -25.64 8.00 12.93
CA ALA A 3 -25.19 9.21 12.25
C ALA A 3 -24.04 8.81 11.31
N VAL A 4 -24.23 9.01 10.01
CA VAL A 4 -23.19 8.82 9.00
C VAL A 4 -22.69 10.20 8.59
N VAL A 5 -21.42 10.48 8.84
CA VAL A 5 -20.75 11.67 8.34
C VAL A 5 -20.13 11.33 7.00
N ARG A 6 -20.60 12.00 5.94
CA ARG A 6 -19.93 12.01 4.64
C ARG A 6 -18.98 13.19 4.59
N MET A 7 -17.75 12.93 4.19
CA MET A 7 -16.74 13.96 3.97
C MET A 7 -16.28 13.82 2.53
N ASN A 8 -16.32 14.92 1.76
CA ASN A 8 -15.81 14.89 0.39
C ASN A 8 -14.28 15.05 0.35
N ASP A 9 -13.70 15.64 1.39
CA ASP A 9 -12.27 15.89 1.53
C ASP A 9 -11.82 15.55 2.95
N VAL A 10 -10.72 14.80 3.08
CA VAL A 10 -10.17 14.37 4.37
C VAL A 10 -9.66 15.52 5.23
N SER A 11 -9.37 16.69 4.64
CA SER A 11 -9.07 17.92 5.38
C SER A 11 -10.20 18.38 6.28
N GLY A 12 -11.43 17.90 6.06
CA GLY A 12 -12.57 18.10 6.96
C GLY A 12 -12.37 17.53 8.37
N LEU A 13 -11.39 16.64 8.56
CA LEU A 13 -10.97 16.15 9.88
C LEU A 13 -10.10 17.15 10.66
N GLY A 14 -9.73 18.27 10.04
CA GLY A 14 -8.83 19.26 10.60
C GLY A 14 -7.38 18.77 10.65
N THR A 15 -6.56 19.38 11.49
CA THR A 15 -5.11 19.11 11.58
C THR A 15 -4.70 18.41 12.88
N GLY A 16 -5.65 18.10 13.76
CA GLY A 16 -5.35 17.45 15.05
C GLY A 16 -4.95 15.99 14.89
N ASN A 17 -4.21 15.45 15.87
CA ASN A 17 -3.92 14.02 15.93
C ASN A 17 -5.22 13.23 16.16
N ILE A 18 -5.33 12.06 15.54
CA ILE A 18 -6.48 11.17 15.70
C ILE A 18 -6.03 9.93 16.47
N SER A 19 -6.51 9.80 17.70
CA SER A 19 -6.39 8.57 18.50
C SER A 19 -7.51 7.61 18.13
N ASN A 20 -7.24 6.71 17.19
CA ASN A 20 -8.23 5.77 16.68
C ASN A 20 -8.22 4.46 17.48
N ALA A 21 -9.20 4.29 18.37
CA ALA A 21 -9.44 3.04 19.10
C ALA A 21 -10.69 2.26 18.61
N GLY A 22 -11.45 2.85 17.66
CA GLY A 22 -12.67 2.28 17.12
C GLY A 22 -12.61 2.21 15.59
N THR A 23 -13.67 2.61 14.90
CA THR A 23 -13.67 2.70 13.44
C THR A 23 -13.73 4.16 12.99
N LEU A 24 -12.70 4.60 12.27
CA LEU A 24 -12.71 5.83 11.48
C LEU A 24 -13.16 5.49 10.06
N SER A 25 -14.38 5.87 9.69
CA SER A 25 -14.92 5.63 8.35
C SER A 25 -14.75 6.86 7.47
N LEU A 26 -13.99 6.72 6.39
CA LEU A 26 -13.84 7.70 5.31
C LEU A 26 -14.78 7.27 4.19
N THR A 27 -15.83 8.05 3.94
CA THR A 27 -16.84 7.73 2.91
C THR A 27 -16.90 8.83 1.88
N HIS A 28 -16.55 8.49 0.63
CA HIS A 28 -16.42 9.43 -0.49
C HIS A 28 -15.44 10.58 -0.23
N ALA A 29 -14.44 10.31 0.61
CA ALA A 29 -13.43 11.28 0.95
C ALA A 29 -12.30 11.23 -0.07
N SER A 30 -11.79 12.39 -0.47
CA SER A 30 -10.56 12.49 -1.25
C SER A 30 -9.52 13.37 -0.57
N GLY A 31 -8.27 13.30 -1.03
CA GLY A 31 -7.22 14.24 -0.64
C GLY A 31 -6.18 13.69 0.33
N SER A 32 -5.40 14.59 0.92
CA SER A 32 -4.24 14.25 1.75
C SER A 32 -4.61 14.28 3.24
N LEU A 33 -4.59 13.11 3.88
CA LEU A 33 -4.81 12.97 5.31
C LEU A 33 -3.49 13.27 6.05
N GLY A 34 -3.37 14.54 6.45
CA GLY A 34 -2.22 15.04 7.21
C GLY A 34 -2.28 14.77 8.71
N ASN A 35 -3.40 14.24 9.22
CA ASN A 35 -3.55 13.89 10.62
C ASN A 35 -2.62 12.72 10.98
N ASN A 36 -1.93 12.83 12.12
CA ASN A 36 -1.20 11.69 12.68
C ASN A 36 -2.20 10.75 13.37
N LEU A 37 -2.22 9.51 12.90
CA LEU A 37 -3.01 8.42 13.46
C LEU A 37 -2.23 7.71 14.56
N SER A 38 -2.94 7.27 15.59
CA SER A 38 -2.41 6.41 16.65
C SER A 38 -3.48 5.44 17.14
N GLY A 39 -3.06 4.40 17.85
CA GLY A 39 -3.96 3.37 18.38
C GLY A 39 -4.11 2.16 17.47
N THR A 40 -5.11 1.33 17.77
CA THR A 40 -5.28 -0.01 17.18
C THR A 40 -6.64 -0.19 16.49
N GLY A 41 -7.37 0.91 16.28
CA GLY A 41 -8.67 0.89 15.61
C GLY A 41 -8.58 0.51 14.13
N THR A 42 -9.70 0.62 13.43
CA THR A 42 -9.79 0.45 11.98
C THR A 42 -10.00 1.79 11.29
N VAL A 43 -9.32 2.01 10.18
CA VAL A 43 -9.60 3.09 9.23
C VAL A 43 -10.20 2.44 7.99
N SER A 44 -11.46 2.72 7.69
CA SER A 44 -12.20 2.13 6.58
C SER A 44 -12.40 3.16 5.48
N LEU A 45 -11.91 2.88 4.27
CA LEU A 45 -12.11 3.70 3.09
C LEU A 45 -13.23 3.12 2.25
N LEU A 46 -14.31 3.86 2.05
CA LEU A 46 -15.49 3.49 1.28
C LEU A 46 -15.69 4.48 0.13
N SER A 47 -15.50 4.03 -1.11
CA SER A 47 -15.53 4.87 -2.32
C SER A 47 -14.65 6.12 -2.19
N SER A 48 -13.47 5.99 -1.57
CA SER A 48 -12.61 7.11 -1.17
C SER A 48 -11.24 7.03 -1.84
N ASP A 49 -10.60 8.18 -2.06
CA ASP A 49 -9.25 8.30 -2.61
C ASP A 49 -8.36 9.12 -1.66
N THR A 50 -7.74 8.45 -0.71
CA THR A 50 -7.00 9.11 0.38
C THR A 50 -5.50 8.87 0.25
N GLN A 51 -4.74 9.96 0.35
CA GLN A 51 -3.29 9.94 0.43
C GLN A 51 -2.87 10.17 1.88
N LEU A 52 -2.11 9.25 2.47
CA LEU A 52 -1.57 9.42 3.81
C LEU A 52 -0.32 10.30 3.75
N SER A 53 -0.33 11.43 4.44
CA SER A 53 0.83 12.32 4.59
C SER A 53 1.25 12.53 6.04
N GLY A 54 0.38 12.19 7.00
CA GLY A 54 0.71 12.19 8.42
C GLY A 54 1.79 11.17 8.79
N ASN A 55 2.48 11.42 9.91
CA ASN A 55 3.37 10.47 10.57
C ASN A 55 2.53 9.57 11.48
N ASN A 56 2.25 8.36 10.98
CA ASN A 56 1.42 7.36 11.62
C ASN A 56 2.28 6.26 12.28
N SER A 57 3.54 6.53 12.62
CA SER A 57 4.43 5.56 13.28
C SER A 57 3.86 4.97 14.59
N GLY A 58 2.94 5.68 15.26
CA GLY A 58 2.21 5.21 16.45
C GLY A 58 0.89 4.47 16.15
N TYR A 59 0.55 4.23 14.89
CA TYR A 59 -0.64 3.50 14.48
C TYR A 59 -0.30 2.04 14.20
N SER A 60 -1.00 1.13 14.87
CA SER A 60 -0.84 -0.33 14.73
C SER A 60 -2.19 -1.01 14.57
N GLY A 61 -3.14 -0.30 13.95
CA GLY A 61 -4.48 -0.78 13.69
C GLY A 61 -4.61 -1.48 12.33
N LEU A 62 -5.75 -1.28 11.69
CA LEU A 62 -6.07 -1.84 10.38
C LEU A 62 -6.49 -0.75 9.41
N PHE A 63 -5.96 -0.77 8.19
CA PHE A 63 -6.55 -0.07 7.05
C PHE A 63 -7.41 -1.05 6.24
N VAL A 64 -8.65 -0.68 5.96
CA VAL A 64 -9.56 -1.42 5.06
C VAL A 64 -9.81 -0.56 3.83
N VAL A 65 -9.40 -1.04 2.66
CA VAL A 65 -9.58 -0.35 1.38
C VAL A 65 -10.65 -1.11 0.60
N ASP A 66 -11.88 -0.57 0.56
CA ASP A 66 -12.98 -1.14 -0.22
C ASP A 66 -12.68 -1.20 -1.73
N GLU A 67 -13.40 -2.05 -2.46
CA GLU A 67 -13.25 -2.24 -3.92
C GLU A 67 -13.24 -0.93 -4.72
N SER A 68 -14.03 0.04 -4.29
CA SER A 68 -14.16 1.35 -4.95
C SER A 68 -13.19 2.42 -4.42
N SER A 69 -12.25 2.04 -3.56
CA SER A 69 -11.35 2.96 -2.87
C SER A 69 -9.90 2.84 -3.32
N GLN A 70 -9.16 3.93 -3.13
CA GLN A 70 -7.72 4.01 -3.24
C GLN A 70 -7.11 4.54 -1.94
N LEU A 71 -6.06 3.87 -1.48
CA LEU A 71 -5.18 4.35 -0.41
C LEU A 71 -3.79 4.56 -0.99
N THR A 72 -3.22 5.75 -0.81
CA THR A 72 -1.85 6.04 -1.23
C THR A 72 -0.95 6.28 -0.01
N ALA A 73 0.22 5.66 0.00
CA ALA A 73 1.28 5.91 0.97
C ALA A 73 2.61 6.12 0.24
N SER A 74 3.45 7.05 0.72
CA SER A 74 4.72 7.41 0.07
C SER A 74 5.95 7.16 0.94
N ALA A 75 5.76 6.91 2.23
CA ALA A 75 6.81 6.63 3.20
C ALA A 75 6.38 5.59 4.25
N THR A 76 7.36 5.03 4.96
CA THR A 76 7.13 3.94 5.94
C THR A 76 6.21 4.41 7.07
N GLU A 77 6.45 5.62 7.56
CA GLU A 77 5.69 6.25 8.64
C GLU A 77 4.22 6.48 8.27
N ASN A 78 3.83 6.51 6.99
CA ASN A 78 2.44 6.73 6.62
C ASN A 78 1.55 5.54 6.98
N LEU A 79 2.04 4.31 6.85
CA LEU A 79 1.30 3.11 7.26
C LEU A 79 1.53 2.73 8.73
N GLY A 80 2.62 3.22 9.33
CA GLY A 80 2.99 2.84 10.69
C GLY A 80 3.26 1.34 10.78
N ALA A 81 2.73 0.70 11.83
CA ALA A 81 2.76 -0.75 12.01
C ALA A 81 1.42 -1.42 11.66
N ALA A 82 0.48 -0.69 11.04
CA ALA A 82 -0.84 -1.20 10.75
C ALA A 82 -0.82 -2.25 9.63
N SER A 83 -1.75 -3.19 9.69
CA SER A 83 -2.04 -4.08 8.57
C SER A 83 -2.94 -3.39 7.54
N VAL A 84 -2.92 -3.86 6.30
CA VAL A 84 -3.78 -3.39 5.21
C VAL A 84 -4.57 -4.57 4.64
N ASN A 85 -5.89 -4.47 4.68
CA ASN A 85 -6.80 -5.32 3.93
C ASN A 85 -7.28 -4.54 2.70
N ASN A 86 -6.82 -4.94 1.53
CA ASN A 86 -7.03 -4.23 0.29
C ASN A 86 -7.93 -5.04 -0.65
N SER A 87 -9.15 -4.54 -0.86
CA SER A 87 -10.05 -4.98 -1.93
C SER A 87 -10.09 -4.00 -3.11
N GLY A 88 -9.67 -2.74 -2.90
CA GLY A 88 -9.58 -1.70 -3.92
C GLY A 88 -8.18 -1.57 -4.51
N THR A 89 -7.58 -0.38 -4.38
CA THR A 89 -6.20 -0.11 -4.84
C THR A 89 -5.33 0.45 -3.72
N LEU A 90 -4.17 -0.18 -3.49
CA LEU A 90 -3.12 0.37 -2.65
C LEU A 90 -1.99 0.90 -3.55
N VAL A 91 -1.71 2.20 -3.46
CA VAL A 91 -0.60 2.85 -4.17
C VAL A 91 0.56 3.08 -3.22
N LEU A 92 1.72 2.52 -3.57
CA LEU A 92 2.97 2.67 -2.83
C LEU A 92 3.91 3.55 -3.66
N ASN A 93 3.92 4.84 -3.35
CA ASN A 93 4.57 5.91 -4.12
C ASN A 93 5.82 6.45 -3.42
N SER A 94 6.91 5.68 -3.39
CA SER A 94 8.15 6.14 -2.76
C SER A 94 9.16 6.64 -3.78
N ALA A 95 9.81 7.76 -3.46
CA ALA A 95 10.95 8.30 -4.22
C ALA A 95 12.29 7.76 -3.72
N THR A 96 12.32 7.07 -2.57
CA THR A 96 13.51 6.53 -1.92
C THR A 96 13.35 5.02 -1.67
N GLY A 97 14.34 4.37 -1.07
CA GLY A 97 14.22 2.97 -0.67
C GLY A 97 13.24 2.78 0.48
N TRP A 98 12.29 1.86 0.33
CA TRP A 98 11.29 1.51 1.32
C TRP A 98 11.23 -0.01 1.53
N GLN A 99 11.49 -0.46 2.76
CA GLN A 99 11.15 -1.81 3.20
C GLN A 99 9.70 -1.84 3.67
N LEU A 100 8.81 -2.46 2.90
CA LEU A 100 7.43 -2.69 3.36
C LEU A 100 7.44 -3.78 4.42
N THR A 101 7.11 -3.43 5.65
CA THR A 101 7.03 -4.37 6.79
C THR A 101 5.59 -4.67 7.21
N ASN A 102 4.63 -3.87 6.73
CA ASN A 102 3.21 -4.02 7.00
C ASN A 102 2.65 -5.27 6.32
N ASP A 103 1.78 -6.00 7.02
CA ASP A 103 1.01 -7.07 6.40
C ASP A 103 -0.02 -6.48 5.45
N VAL A 104 0.06 -6.85 4.17
CA VAL A 104 -0.87 -6.41 3.13
C VAL A 104 -1.52 -7.63 2.51
N SER A 105 -2.84 -7.69 2.56
CA SER A 105 -3.65 -8.82 2.11
C SER A 105 -4.85 -8.35 1.30
N GLY A 106 -5.55 -9.29 0.66
CA GLY A 106 -6.80 -9.04 -0.06
C GLY A 106 -6.67 -9.18 -1.59
N SER A 107 -7.81 -9.07 -2.27
CA SER A 107 -7.93 -9.28 -3.72
C SER A 107 -7.72 -8.01 -4.56
N GLY A 108 -7.54 -6.87 -3.90
CA GLY A 108 -7.33 -5.59 -4.54
C GLY A 108 -5.96 -5.47 -5.21
N ASN A 109 -5.81 -4.44 -6.01
CA ASN A 109 -4.60 -4.17 -6.77
C ASN A 109 -3.57 -3.42 -5.93
N VAL A 110 -2.29 -3.69 -6.18
CA VAL A 110 -1.17 -2.92 -5.62
C VAL A 110 -0.43 -2.23 -6.76
N ARG A 111 -0.22 -0.92 -6.65
CA ARG A 111 0.55 -0.13 -7.61
C ARG A 111 1.84 0.37 -6.97
N LYS A 112 2.98 -0.05 -7.51
CA LYS A 112 4.29 0.53 -7.20
C LYS A 112 4.55 1.69 -8.15
N THR A 113 4.61 2.89 -7.59
CA THR A 113 4.93 4.13 -8.30
C THR A 113 6.12 4.82 -7.62
N GLY A 114 6.53 5.98 -8.14
CA GLY A 114 7.70 6.71 -7.64
C GLY A 114 9.02 6.07 -8.05
N SER A 115 10.09 6.87 -8.07
CA SER A 115 11.41 6.47 -8.57
C SER A 115 12.18 5.53 -7.64
N GLY A 116 11.73 5.37 -6.39
CA GLY A 116 12.41 4.60 -5.36
C GLY A 116 12.25 3.08 -5.51
N SER A 117 12.96 2.34 -4.66
CA SER A 117 12.79 0.90 -4.52
C SER A 117 11.79 0.56 -3.41
N LEU A 118 10.98 -0.47 -3.63
CA LEU A 118 10.10 -1.05 -2.62
C LEU A 118 10.50 -2.52 -2.45
N THR A 119 10.94 -2.87 -1.25
CA THR A 119 11.30 -4.26 -0.91
C THR A 119 10.17 -4.88 -0.10
N VAL A 120 9.74 -6.06 -0.52
CA VAL A 120 8.63 -6.79 0.11
C VAL A 120 9.09 -8.16 0.62
N GLY A 121 8.52 -8.61 1.73
CA GLY A 121 8.71 -9.95 2.29
C GLY A 121 7.45 -10.80 2.13
N ASN A 122 7.32 -11.83 2.98
CA ASN A 122 6.13 -12.68 3.05
C ASN A 122 4.87 -11.95 3.54
N ASN A 123 5.02 -10.70 4.00
CA ASN A 123 3.93 -9.79 4.33
C ASN A 123 3.15 -9.32 3.08
N ALA A 124 3.70 -9.51 1.87
CA ALA A 124 3.02 -9.22 0.61
C ALA A 124 2.06 -10.34 0.19
N ALA A 125 0.96 -10.48 0.92
CA ALA A 125 -0.04 -11.54 0.76
C ALA A 125 -1.27 -11.14 -0.09
N TRP A 126 -1.19 -10.08 -0.89
CA TRP A 126 -2.27 -9.69 -1.80
C TRP A 126 -2.30 -10.59 -3.06
N THR A 127 -3.50 -10.83 -3.58
CA THR A 127 -3.76 -11.76 -4.68
C THR A 127 -4.22 -11.09 -5.97
N GLY A 128 -4.58 -9.81 -5.89
CA GLY A 128 -4.93 -8.98 -7.05
C GLY A 128 -3.74 -8.70 -7.97
N GLN A 129 -3.92 -7.75 -8.88
CA GLN A 129 -2.88 -7.34 -9.81
C GLN A 129 -1.80 -6.52 -9.10
N THR A 130 -0.54 -6.72 -9.47
CA THR A 130 0.54 -5.79 -9.12
C THR A 130 0.98 -5.03 -10.36
N ASP A 131 0.86 -3.70 -10.33
CA ASP A 131 1.35 -2.82 -11.38
C ASP A 131 2.63 -2.12 -10.91
N ILE A 132 3.72 -2.30 -11.63
CA ILE A 132 4.99 -1.61 -11.39
C ILE A 132 5.11 -0.53 -12.47
N ASP A 133 4.55 0.64 -12.16
CA ASP A 133 4.50 1.76 -13.10
C ASP A 133 5.87 2.44 -13.23
N ALA A 134 6.60 2.54 -12.10
CA ALA A 134 7.92 3.16 -12.04
C ALA A 134 8.75 2.68 -10.84
N GLY A 135 10.07 2.79 -10.98
CA GLY A 135 11.03 2.41 -9.94
C GLY A 135 11.16 0.90 -9.82
N THR A 136 11.56 0.41 -8.65
CA THR A 136 11.89 -1.00 -8.45
C THR A 136 10.99 -1.66 -7.42
N LEU A 137 10.42 -2.82 -7.74
CA LEU A 137 9.87 -3.76 -6.78
C LEU A 137 10.88 -4.89 -6.57
N ILE A 138 11.30 -5.11 -5.32
CA ILE A 138 12.27 -6.12 -4.90
C ILE A 138 11.54 -7.18 -4.08
N LEU A 139 11.52 -8.42 -4.58
CA LEU A 139 10.93 -9.56 -3.89
C LEU A 139 11.95 -10.21 -2.96
N GLY A 140 11.68 -10.27 -1.66
CA GLY A 140 12.43 -11.10 -0.72
C GLY A 140 13.94 -10.84 -0.66
N LYS A 141 14.65 -11.82 -0.10
CA LYS A 141 16.11 -11.88 0.03
C LYS A 141 16.58 -13.31 -0.23
N THR A 142 17.89 -13.52 -0.39
CA THR A 142 18.47 -14.84 -0.69
C THR A 142 18.06 -15.93 0.31
N ASP A 143 17.96 -15.58 1.59
CA ASP A 143 17.58 -16.47 2.69
C ASP A 143 16.08 -16.51 2.98
N SER A 144 15.29 -15.67 2.31
CA SER A 144 13.84 -15.55 2.47
C SER A 144 13.21 -15.13 1.14
N PRO A 145 13.18 -16.03 0.14
CA PRO A 145 12.57 -15.74 -1.15
C PRO A 145 11.06 -15.56 -1.02
N VAL A 146 10.48 -14.70 -1.85
CA VAL A 146 9.05 -14.38 -1.83
C VAL A 146 8.38 -14.90 -3.09
N MET A 147 7.33 -15.70 -2.91
CA MET A 147 6.40 -16.04 -4.00
C MET A 147 5.21 -15.10 -3.94
N LEU A 148 5.19 -14.10 -4.81
CA LEU A 148 4.11 -13.12 -4.85
C LEU A 148 2.83 -13.81 -5.33
N ALA A 149 1.78 -13.75 -4.51
CA ALA A 149 0.49 -14.41 -4.79
C ALA A 149 -0.36 -13.68 -5.84
N SER A 150 0.14 -12.58 -6.41
CA SER A 150 -0.56 -11.81 -7.44
C SER A 150 -0.93 -12.67 -8.66
N SER A 151 -2.17 -12.52 -9.10
CA SER A 151 -2.72 -13.16 -10.30
C SER A 151 -2.11 -12.63 -11.60
N GLN A 152 -1.66 -11.37 -11.61
CA GLN A 152 -0.98 -10.72 -12.72
C GLN A 152 0.04 -9.72 -12.16
N VAL A 153 1.22 -9.68 -12.76
CA VAL A 153 2.19 -8.59 -12.57
C VAL A 153 2.42 -7.88 -13.90
N ASN A 154 2.23 -6.57 -13.91
CA ASN A 154 2.51 -5.73 -15.08
C ASN A 154 3.71 -4.85 -14.78
N ILE A 155 4.75 -4.96 -15.59
CA ILE A 155 5.96 -4.15 -15.47
C ILE A 155 5.90 -3.12 -16.60
N ALA A 156 5.63 -1.86 -16.27
CA ALA A 156 5.62 -0.77 -17.24
C ALA A 156 7.05 -0.41 -17.67
N LYS A 157 7.19 0.43 -18.71
CA LYS A 157 8.49 0.80 -19.29
C LYS A 157 9.54 1.30 -18.29
N ASP A 158 9.11 2.00 -17.24
CA ASP A 158 9.99 2.57 -16.20
C ASP A 158 10.01 1.71 -14.93
N GLY A 159 9.32 0.56 -14.95
CA GLY A 159 9.24 -0.39 -13.86
C GLY A 159 10.33 -1.44 -13.94
N ILE A 160 10.79 -1.85 -12.76
CA ILE A 160 11.77 -2.92 -12.58
C ILE A 160 11.20 -3.91 -11.56
N LEU A 161 11.14 -5.18 -11.92
CA LEU A 161 10.93 -6.28 -10.98
C LEU A 161 12.24 -7.04 -10.78
N THR A 162 12.62 -7.26 -9.52
CA THR A 162 13.83 -8.00 -9.17
C THR A 162 13.70 -8.70 -7.82
N GLY A 163 14.79 -9.31 -7.34
CA GLY A 163 14.89 -9.98 -6.05
C GLY A 163 14.90 -11.50 -6.15
N PHE A 164 14.59 -12.14 -5.03
CA PHE A 164 14.63 -13.58 -4.83
C PHE A 164 13.21 -14.13 -4.65
N GLY A 165 12.80 -15.01 -5.57
CA GLY A 165 11.51 -15.69 -5.53
C GLY A 165 10.81 -15.69 -6.88
N GLY A 166 9.50 -15.44 -6.89
CA GLY A 166 8.70 -15.53 -8.10
C GLY A 166 7.32 -14.91 -7.99
N VAL A 167 6.53 -15.10 -9.04
CA VAL A 167 5.15 -14.65 -9.16
C VAL A 167 4.28 -15.87 -9.45
N SER A 168 3.19 -16.04 -8.72
CA SER A 168 2.28 -17.18 -8.92
C SER A 168 1.42 -17.04 -10.17
N GLY A 169 1.08 -15.81 -10.54
CA GLY A 169 0.31 -15.50 -11.73
C GLY A 169 1.15 -15.21 -12.97
N ASN A 170 0.53 -14.51 -13.92
CA ASN A 170 1.18 -14.12 -15.16
C ASN A 170 2.07 -12.89 -14.99
N VAL A 171 3.05 -12.72 -15.88
CA VAL A 171 3.89 -11.52 -15.94
C VAL A 171 3.83 -10.93 -17.35
N THR A 172 3.44 -9.66 -17.44
CA THR A 172 3.51 -8.85 -18.66
C THR A 172 4.62 -7.84 -18.47
N ASN A 173 5.71 -7.96 -19.24
CA ASN A 173 6.87 -7.08 -19.10
C ASN A 173 7.02 -6.14 -20.30
N SER A 174 6.89 -4.84 -20.05
CA SER A 174 7.30 -3.74 -20.96
C SER A 174 8.49 -2.94 -20.41
N GLY A 175 8.96 -3.25 -19.21
CA GLY A 175 10.13 -2.65 -18.56
C GLY A 175 11.23 -3.67 -18.35
N THR A 176 11.77 -3.73 -17.13
CA THR A 176 12.87 -4.62 -16.79
C THR A 176 12.44 -5.71 -15.81
N LEU A 177 12.74 -6.95 -16.17
CA LEU A 177 12.76 -8.09 -15.25
C LEU A 177 14.23 -8.44 -14.99
N ASP A 178 14.75 -8.09 -13.82
CA ASP A 178 16.15 -8.28 -13.45
C ASP A 178 16.32 -9.55 -12.61
N LEU A 179 17.01 -10.54 -13.19
CA LEU A 179 17.21 -11.89 -12.65
C LEU A 179 18.64 -12.14 -12.14
N ARG A 180 19.44 -11.09 -11.97
CA ARG A 180 20.83 -11.25 -11.53
C ARG A 180 20.90 -11.74 -10.07
N ALA A 181 21.89 -12.58 -9.78
CA ALA A 181 22.10 -13.12 -8.43
C ALA A 181 22.61 -12.07 -7.42
N ASP A 182 23.12 -10.94 -7.91
CA ASP A 182 23.56 -9.78 -7.14
C ASP A 182 22.52 -8.65 -7.12
N ALA A 183 21.27 -8.94 -7.51
CA ALA A 183 20.17 -8.01 -7.37
C ALA A 183 20.10 -7.48 -5.93
N PRO A 184 19.88 -6.15 -5.75
CA PRO A 184 19.95 -5.48 -4.46
C PRO A 184 18.94 -5.99 -3.42
#